data_AF-A0AAW0PJI5-F1
#
_entry.id   AF-A0AAW0PJI5-F1
#
_cell.length_a   1.000
_cell.length_b   1.000
_cell.length_c   1.000
_cell.angle_alpha   90.00
_cell.angle_beta   90.00
_cell.angle_gamma   90.00
#
_symmetry.space_group_name_H-M   'P 1'
#
loop_
_entity.id
_entity.type
_entity.pdbx_description
1 polymer ?
#
loop_
_entity_poly.entity_id
_entity_poly.type
_entity_poly.pdbx_seq_one_letter_code
_entity_poly.pdbx_strand_id
1 'polypeptide(L)'
;MPSDLSAAGEILSVEQSLQAIVAELYKASDLVPRISARRDTNYQPSLKQSSVLNALEQTVMSNAKKASEKAEQLRAELNQKYGRLWTRNRADAIREFMTYGRQLGPDEHDVDEAPPTLKEFKREVQNLQGIRSKLNAIDDITVLQGWLQVDLRPFRDSVMSLADEWSHMFTDRLLQKPEDSLQKVPLETEDQPESSFPLTETLLLLESSGVELPPSMAAHIHC
;
A
#
# COMPACT_ATOMS: atom_id res chain seq x y z
N MET A 1 5.57 -14.44 -1.47
CA MET A 1 4.10 -14.48 -1.36
C MET A 1 3.76 -15.03 0.01
N PRO A 2 3.38 -14.21 0.99
CA PRO A 2 2.68 -14.72 2.16
C PRO A 2 1.18 -14.63 1.87
N SER A 3 0.63 -15.78 1.52
CA SER A 3 -0.81 -16.04 1.54
C SER A 3 -1.24 -16.25 2.99
N ASP A 4 -1.16 -15.21 3.82
CA ASP A 4 -1.58 -15.28 5.23
C ASP A 4 -2.27 -13.98 5.63
N LEU A 5 -3.40 -13.69 4.98
CA LEU A 5 -4.45 -12.84 5.54
C LEU A 5 -5.69 -13.66 5.96
N SER A 6 -5.60 -14.99 5.91
CA SER A 6 -6.68 -15.89 6.34
C SER A 6 -6.76 -16.08 7.85
N ALA A 7 -5.85 -15.46 8.63
CA ALA A 7 -5.77 -15.60 10.09
C ALA A 7 -6.15 -14.31 10.85
N ALA A 8 -6.82 -13.35 10.21
CA ALA A 8 -7.62 -12.36 10.90
C ALA A 8 -9.04 -12.92 10.97
N GLY A 9 -9.56 -13.19 12.18
CA GLY A 9 -10.95 -13.61 12.36
C GLY A 9 -11.86 -12.75 11.48
N GLU A 10 -12.79 -13.40 10.76
CA GLU A 10 -13.65 -12.78 9.74
C GLU A 10 -14.03 -11.36 10.18
N ILE A 11 -13.43 -10.36 9.54
CA ILE A 11 -13.79 -8.97 9.79
C ILE A 11 -15.22 -8.86 9.27
N LEU A 12 -16.18 -8.98 10.18
CA LEU A 12 -17.59 -8.79 9.87
C LEU A 12 -17.72 -7.44 9.19
N SER A 13 -18.44 -7.41 8.08
CA SER A 13 -18.71 -6.16 7.38
C SER A 13 -19.43 -5.21 8.33
N VAL A 14 -19.22 -3.91 8.17
CA VAL A 14 -19.87 -2.87 8.97
C VAL A 14 -21.40 -3.07 9.02
N GLU A 15 -21.99 -3.50 7.90
CA GLU A 15 -23.41 -3.86 7.81
C GLU A 15 -23.78 -5.05 8.70
N GLN A 16 -22.96 -6.10 8.73
CA GLN A 16 -23.21 -7.29 9.54
C GLN A 16 -23.12 -6.98 11.03
N SER A 17 -22.13 -6.17 11.45
CA SER A 17 -22.02 -5.72 12.84
C SER A 17 -23.22 -4.88 13.26
N LEU A 18 -23.65 -3.93 12.41
CA LEU A 18 -24.83 -3.11 12.71
C LEU A 18 -26.12 -3.94 12.73
N GLN A 19 -26.28 -4.89 11.81
CA GLN A 19 -27.41 -5.81 11.81
C GLN A 19 -27.45 -6.67 13.07
N ALA A 20 -26.30 -7.14 13.55
CA ALA A 20 -26.21 -7.88 14.80
C ALA A 20 -26.61 -7.02 16.01
N ILE A 21 -26.16 -5.76 16.07
CA ILE A 21 -26.55 -4.82 17.12
C ILE A 21 -28.07 -4.59 17.10
N VAL A 22 -28.65 -4.36 15.91
CA VAL A 22 -30.10 -4.18 15.76
C VAL A 22 -30.87 -5.43 16.21
N ALA A 23 -30.39 -6.62 15.86
CA ALA A 23 -31.01 -7.88 16.29
C ALA A 23 -30.97 -8.04 17.82
N GLU A 24 -29.85 -7.72 18.47
CA GLU A 24 -29.73 -7.76 19.92
C GLU A 24 -30.59 -6.69 20.61
N LEU A 25 -30.78 -5.51 20.01
CA LEU A 25 -31.71 -4.49 20.51
C LEU A 25 -33.17 -5.00 20.51
N TYR A 26 -33.59 -5.71 19.47
CA TYR A 26 -34.92 -6.35 19.47
C TYR A 26 -35.01 -7.45 20.54
N LYS A 27 -33.96 -8.24 20.71
CA LYS A 27 -33.89 -9.32 21.73
C LYS A 27 -33.90 -8.77 23.16
N ALA A 28 -33.40 -7.57 23.40
CA ALA A 28 -33.50 -6.92 24.71
C ALA A 28 -34.96 -6.77 25.19
N SER A 29 -35.94 -6.80 24.28
CA SER A 29 -37.36 -6.80 24.65
C SER A 29 -37.84 -8.06 25.36
N ASP A 30 -37.04 -9.13 25.35
CA ASP A 30 -37.28 -10.36 26.13
C ASP A 30 -37.02 -10.16 27.62
N LEU A 31 -36.23 -9.14 27.99
CA LEU A 31 -35.89 -8.85 29.39
C LEU A 31 -37.08 -8.30 30.19
N VAL A 32 -38.11 -7.77 29.50
CA VAL A 32 -39.29 -7.19 30.13
C VAL A 32 -40.52 -8.03 29.76
N PRO A 33 -40.99 -8.92 30.68
CA PRO A 33 -42.15 -9.75 30.42
C PRO A 33 -43.42 -8.89 30.41
N ARG A 34 -44.39 -9.28 29.58
CA ARG A 34 -45.70 -8.61 29.54
C ARG A 34 -46.57 -9.05 30.71
N ILE A 35 -47.25 -8.07 31.32
CA ILE A 35 -48.24 -8.30 32.39
C ILE A 35 -49.52 -8.97 31.84
N SER A 36 -49.83 -8.73 30.57
CA SER A 36 -51.04 -9.23 29.92
C SER A 36 -50.87 -10.69 29.48
N ALA A 37 -51.49 -11.63 30.20
CA ALA A 37 -51.50 -13.06 29.86
C ALA A 37 -52.22 -13.42 28.54
N ARG A 38 -52.94 -12.47 27.91
CA ARG A 38 -53.69 -12.69 26.65
C ARG A 38 -52.90 -12.36 25.38
N ARG A 39 -51.67 -11.85 25.49
CA ARG A 39 -50.81 -11.45 24.37
C ARG A 39 -49.51 -12.25 24.40
N ASP A 40 -48.65 -12.03 23.40
CA ASP A 40 -47.30 -12.61 23.34
C ASP A 40 -46.54 -12.42 24.67
N THR A 41 -45.55 -13.27 24.93
CA THR A 41 -44.79 -13.27 26.18
C THR A 41 -43.93 -12.00 26.36
N ASN A 42 -43.45 -11.42 25.27
CA ASN A 42 -42.55 -10.26 25.26
C ASN A 42 -42.96 -9.20 24.21
N TYR A 43 -42.23 -8.09 24.15
CA TYR A 43 -42.56 -6.98 23.26
C TYR A 43 -42.03 -7.15 21.83
N GLN A 44 -41.17 -8.14 21.57
CA GLN A 44 -40.46 -8.30 20.30
C GLN A 44 -41.36 -8.36 19.05
N PRO A 45 -42.47 -9.13 19.03
CA PRO A 45 -43.34 -9.20 17.85
C PRO A 45 -43.97 -7.85 17.51
N SER A 46 -44.37 -7.08 18.52
CA SER A 46 -44.93 -5.75 18.33
C SER A 46 -43.90 -4.74 17.86
N LEU A 47 -42.65 -4.85 18.34
CA LEU A 47 -41.56 -3.98 17.89
C LEU A 47 -41.23 -4.23 16.41
N LYS A 48 -41.16 -5.50 15.98
CA LYS A 48 -40.92 -5.87 14.57
C LYS A 48 -42.06 -5.46 13.62
N GLN A 49 -43.29 -5.29 14.13
CA GLN A 49 -44.43 -4.79 13.37
C GLN A 49 -44.49 -3.26 13.27
N SER A 50 -43.65 -2.54 14.03
CA SER A 50 -43.63 -1.08 14.00
C SER A 50 -43.06 -0.57 12.68
N SER A 51 -43.88 0.14 11.89
CA SER A 51 -43.43 0.77 10.65
C SER A 51 -42.34 1.81 10.87
N VAL A 52 -42.36 2.52 12.01
CA VAL A 52 -41.36 3.52 12.38
C VAL A 52 -40.00 2.86 12.64
N LEU A 53 -39.97 1.76 13.39
CA LEU A 53 -38.71 1.05 13.69
C LEU A 53 -38.14 0.41 12.42
N ASN A 54 -39.00 -0.19 11.59
CA ASN A 54 -38.58 -0.73 10.30
C ASN A 54 -37.98 0.36 9.40
N ALA A 55 -38.57 1.56 9.34
CA ALA A 55 -38.03 2.67 8.55
C ALA A 55 -36.66 3.17 9.08
N LEU A 56 -36.49 3.22 10.41
CA LEU A 56 -35.21 3.56 11.04
C LEU A 56 -34.14 2.51 10.76
N GLU A 57 -34.48 1.23 10.89
CA GLU A 57 -33.58 0.11 10.57
C GLU A 57 -33.11 0.19 9.11
N GLN A 58 -34.03 0.40 8.16
CA GLN A 58 -33.66 0.61 6.75
C GLN A 58 -32.75 1.83 6.55
N THR A 59 -32.98 2.91 7.30
CA THR A 59 -32.11 4.10 7.25
C THR A 59 -30.71 3.79 7.76
N VAL A 60 -30.58 3.08 8.88
CA VAL A 60 -29.30 2.65 9.44
C VAL A 60 -28.55 1.76 8.44
N MET A 61 -29.22 0.75 7.88
CA MET A 61 -28.60 -0.15 6.89
C MET A 61 -28.21 0.57 5.60
N SER A 62 -29.03 1.52 5.13
CA SER A 62 -28.70 2.35 3.97
C SER A 62 -27.46 3.22 4.23
N ASN A 63 -27.34 3.82 5.42
CA ASN A 63 -26.19 4.62 5.79
C ASN A 63 -24.93 3.76 5.98
N ALA A 64 -25.07 2.55 6.52
CA ALA A 64 -23.98 1.57 6.61
C ALA A 64 -23.42 1.25 5.21
N LYS A 65 -24.31 0.94 4.26
CA LYS A 65 -23.92 0.65 2.87
C LYS A 65 -23.18 1.82 2.22
N LYS A 66 -23.66 3.06 2.39
CA LYS A 66 -22.98 4.26 1.88
C LYS A 66 -21.60 4.46 2.49
N ALA A 67 -21.42 4.11 3.76
CA ALA A 67 -20.12 4.18 4.44
C ALA A 67 -19.17 3.13 3.88
N SER A 68 -19.63 1.90 3.68
CA SER A 68 -18.86 0.83 3.03
C SER A 68 -18.47 1.18 1.60
N GLU A 69 -19.41 1.69 0.80
CA GLU A 69 -19.11 2.16 -0.57
C GLU A 69 -18.03 3.25 -0.57
N LYS A 70 -18.05 4.16 0.41
CA LYS A 70 -17.04 5.21 0.53
C LYS A 70 -15.68 4.66 1.01
N ALA A 71 -15.68 3.65 1.88
CA ALA A 71 -14.46 2.94 2.30
C ALA A 71 -13.83 2.19 1.13
N GLU A 72 -14.64 1.57 0.28
CA GLU A 72 -14.18 0.90 -0.93
C GLU A 72 -13.58 1.87 -1.95
N GLN A 73 -14.19 3.05 -2.12
CA GLN A 73 -13.60 4.11 -2.94
C GLN A 73 -12.23 4.54 -2.42
N LEU A 74 -12.11 4.79 -1.11
CA LEU A 74 -10.83 5.13 -0.48
C LEU A 74 -9.78 4.03 -0.72
N ARG A 75 -10.18 2.76 -0.53
CA ARG A 75 -9.30 1.61 -0.80
C ARG A 75 -8.82 1.57 -2.25
N ALA A 76 -9.73 1.79 -3.21
CA ALA A 76 -9.41 1.81 -4.63
C ALA A 76 -8.45 2.96 -4.98
N GLU A 77 -8.68 4.16 -4.45
CA GLU A 77 -7.81 5.33 -4.64
C GLU A 77 -6.38 5.06 -4.11
N LEU A 78 -6.26 4.50 -2.90
CA LEU A 78 -4.98 4.12 -2.31
C LEU A 78 -4.28 3.03 -3.12
N ASN A 79 -5.02 2.02 -3.58
CA ASN A 79 -4.48 0.95 -4.41
C ASN A 79 -4.03 1.46 -5.79
N GLN A 80 -4.76 2.37 -6.42
CA GLN A 80 -4.33 2.97 -7.68
C GLN A 80 -3.04 3.78 -7.51
N LYS A 81 -2.90 4.51 -6.39
CA LYS A 81 -1.76 5.39 -6.14
C LYS A 81 -0.49 4.65 -5.75
N TYR A 82 -0.61 3.60 -4.93
CA TYR A 82 0.55 2.93 -4.32
C TYR A 82 0.66 1.43 -4.68
N GLY A 83 -0.34 0.86 -5.36
CA GLY A 83 -0.47 -0.56 -5.70
C GLY A 83 0.78 -1.22 -6.26
N ARG A 84 1.50 -0.48 -7.11
CA ARG A 84 2.75 -0.94 -7.72
C ARG A 84 3.78 -1.46 -6.70
N LEU A 85 3.79 -0.93 -5.48
CA LEU A 85 4.77 -1.29 -4.46
C LEU A 85 4.57 -2.71 -3.89
N TRP A 86 3.36 -3.26 -3.95
CA TRP A 86 3.06 -4.61 -3.44
C TRP A 86 2.57 -5.58 -4.51
N THR A 87 2.10 -5.11 -5.67
CA THR A 87 1.65 -5.99 -6.76
C THR A 87 2.82 -6.53 -7.58
N ARG A 88 3.92 -5.77 -7.72
CA ARG A 88 5.06 -6.18 -8.57
C ARG A 88 6.05 -7.06 -7.80
N ASN A 89 6.56 -8.08 -8.46
CA ASN A 89 7.73 -8.79 -7.99
C ASN A 89 8.96 -7.89 -8.13
N ARG A 90 9.71 -7.74 -7.03
CA ARG A 90 10.90 -6.90 -6.95
C ARG A 90 12.00 -7.33 -7.93
N ALA A 91 12.27 -8.62 -8.04
CA ALA A 91 13.31 -9.13 -8.93
C ALA A 91 12.98 -8.86 -10.40
N ASP A 92 11.70 -9.04 -10.77
CA ASP A 92 11.23 -8.74 -12.13
C ASP A 92 11.32 -7.25 -12.43
N ALA A 93 10.93 -6.40 -11.47
CA ALA A 93 11.00 -4.96 -11.64
C ALA A 93 12.44 -4.43 -11.75
N ILE A 94 13.41 -4.98 -10.99
CA ILE A 94 14.84 -4.66 -11.21
C ILE A 94 15.26 -5.11 -12.60
N ARG A 95 14.99 -6.37 -12.97
CA ARG A 95 15.41 -6.93 -14.26
C ARG A 95 14.91 -6.08 -15.42
N GLU A 96 13.63 -5.75 -15.40
CA GLU A 96 13.00 -4.89 -16.39
C GLU A 96 13.60 -3.48 -16.40
N PHE A 97 13.81 -2.87 -15.23
CA PHE A 97 14.49 -1.58 -15.13
C PHE A 97 15.91 -1.64 -15.70
N MET A 98 16.65 -2.73 -15.50
CA MET A 98 18.00 -2.93 -16.03
C MET A 98 18.03 -3.11 -17.56
N THR A 99 16.95 -3.60 -18.15
CA THR A 99 16.82 -3.79 -19.61
C THR A 99 16.33 -2.52 -20.31
N TYR A 100 15.35 -1.81 -19.74
CA TYR A 100 14.65 -0.72 -20.42
C TYR A 100 14.87 0.68 -19.81
N GLY A 101 15.61 0.77 -18.71
CA GLY A 101 15.92 2.04 -18.04
C GLY A 101 14.72 2.67 -17.33
N ARG A 102 13.57 1.99 -17.37
CA ARG A 102 12.32 2.37 -16.74
C ARG A 102 11.50 1.13 -16.43
N GLN A 103 10.53 1.30 -15.55
CA GLN A 103 9.48 0.32 -15.33
C GLN A 103 8.43 0.48 -16.44
N LEU A 104 8.17 -0.59 -17.18
CA LEU A 104 7.11 -0.70 -18.17
C LEU A 104 5.74 -0.81 -17.50
N GLY A 105 4.74 -0.27 -18.17
CA GLY A 105 3.34 -0.49 -17.84
C GLY A 105 2.86 -1.88 -18.26
N PRO A 106 1.73 -2.37 -17.70
CA PRO A 106 1.19 -3.70 -18.04
C PRO A 106 0.81 -3.86 -19.52
N ASP A 107 0.59 -2.76 -20.23
CA ASP A 107 0.18 -2.76 -21.65
C ASP A 107 1.34 -2.46 -22.61
N GLU A 108 2.53 -2.11 -22.12
CA GLU A 108 3.68 -1.80 -22.96
C GLU A 108 4.42 -3.09 -23.36
N HIS A 109 4.37 -3.42 -24.65
CA HIS A 109 5.07 -4.55 -25.26
C HIS A 109 5.96 -4.02 -26.40
N ASP A 110 7.03 -4.73 -26.74
CA ASP A 110 7.98 -4.40 -27.82
C ASP A 110 8.68 -3.04 -27.66
N VAL A 111 9.19 -2.76 -26.45
CA VAL A 111 10.03 -1.58 -26.18
C VAL A 111 11.49 -1.90 -26.48
N ASP A 112 12.19 -0.98 -27.14
CA ASP A 112 13.63 -1.13 -27.40
C ASP A 112 14.42 -1.21 -26.09
N GLU A 113 15.40 -2.13 -26.05
CA GLU A 113 16.29 -2.26 -24.90
C GLU A 113 17.16 -1.01 -24.77
N ALA A 114 17.10 -0.38 -23.60
CA ALA A 114 17.81 0.84 -23.29
C ALA A 114 18.25 0.77 -21.81
N PRO A 115 19.47 0.28 -21.52
CA PRO A 115 19.94 0.15 -20.14
C PRO A 115 19.84 1.47 -19.37
N PRO A 116 19.49 1.44 -18.07
CA PRO A 116 19.31 2.64 -17.26
C PRO A 116 20.61 3.42 -17.17
N THR A 117 20.55 4.75 -17.34
CA THR A 117 21.64 5.64 -16.94
C THR A 117 21.51 6.01 -15.46
N LEU A 118 22.56 6.61 -14.90
CA LEU A 118 22.55 7.12 -13.53
C LEU A 118 21.41 8.10 -13.27
N LYS A 119 21.00 8.86 -14.31
CA LYS A 119 19.87 9.79 -14.24
C LYS A 119 18.55 9.05 -14.05
N GLU A 120 18.36 7.89 -14.68
CA GLU A 120 17.17 7.07 -14.47
C GLU A 120 17.14 6.45 -13.07
N PHE A 121 18.28 5.99 -12.55
CA PHE A 121 18.37 5.54 -11.15
C PHE A 121 18.01 6.68 -10.19
N LYS A 122 18.57 7.88 -10.40
CA LYS A 122 18.24 9.07 -9.61
C LYS A 122 16.75 9.36 -9.60
N ARG A 123 16.15 9.37 -10.79
CA ARG A 123 14.72 9.63 -10.96
C ARG A 123 13.88 8.61 -10.18
N GLU A 124 14.24 7.32 -10.23
CA GLU A 124 13.45 6.29 -9.57
C GLU A 124 13.57 6.36 -8.03
N VAL A 125 14.76 6.62 -7.50
CA VAL A 125 14.95 6.85 -6.07
C VAL A 125 14.19 8.11 -5.61
N GLN A 126 14.26 9.20 -6.37
CA GLN A 126 13.49 10.43 -6.08
C GLN A 126 11.97 10.19 -6.13
N ASN A 127 11.48 9.34 -7.06
CA ASN A 127 10.08 8.96 -7.12
C ASN A 127 9.63 8.26 -5.82
N LEU A 128 10.46 7.34 -5.29
CA LEU A 128 10.18 6.62 -4.04
C LEU A 128 10.20 7.56 -2.82
N GLN A 129 11.15 8.51 -2.76
CA GLN A 129 11.13 9.57 -1.75
C GLN A 129 9.91 10.48 -1.85
N GLY A 130 9.47 10.79 -3.07
CA GLY A 130 8.24 11.54 -3.33
C GLY A 130 7.02 10.79 -2.81
N ILE A 131 6.99 9.45 -2.87
CA ILE A 131 5.95 8.64 -2.24
C ILE A 131 5.98 8.79 -0.72
N ARG A 132 7.15 8.72 -0.08
CA ARG A 132 7.28 8.93 1.38
C ARG A 132 6.76 10.29 1.82
N SER A 133 7.10 11.35 1.08
CA SER A 133 6.61 12.71 1.35
C SER A 133 5.09 12.80 1.23
N LYS A 134 4.49 12.14 0.23
CA LYS A 134 3.03 12.06 0.05
C LYS A 134 2.35 11.25 1.16
N LEU A 135 3.00 10.21 1.69
CA LEU A 135 2.49 9.39 2.79
C LEU A 135 2.47 10.15 4.11
N ASN A 136 3.48 10.98 4.37
CA ASN A 136 3.53 11.87 5.54
C ASN A 136 2.44 12.94 5.54
N ALA A 137 1.89 13.28 4.36
CA ALA A 137 0.80 14.24 4.23
C ALA A 137 -0.59 13.59 4.37
N ILE A 138 -0.69 12.27 4.48
CA ILE A 138 -1.96 11.58 4.71
C ILE A 138 -2.31 11.68 6.20
N ASP A 139 -3.55 12.06 6.49
CA ASP A 139 -4.09 12.09 7.84
C ASP A 139 -4.10 10.68 8.46
N ASP A 140 -3.71 10.59 9.73
CA ASP A 140 -3.72 9.34 10.51
C ASP A 140 -5.11 8.69 10.55
N ILE A 141 -6.15 9.52 10.62
CA ILE A 141 -7.54 9.10 10.79
C ILE A 141 -8.40 9.82 9.76
N THR A 142 -9.19 9.05 9.02
CA THR A 142 -10.20 9.57 8.09
C THR A 142 -11.60 9.19 8.57
N VAL A 143 -12.54 10.14 8.59
CA VAL A 143 -13.94 9.89 8.97
C VAL A 143 -14.83 9.83 7.73
N LEU A 144 -15.44 8.68 7.48
CA LEU A 144 -16.33 8.42 6.35
C LEU A 144 -17.79 8.57 6.78
N GLN A 145 -18.59 9.23 5.94
CA GLN A 145 -20.02 9.50 6.19
C GLN A 145 -20.30 10.17 7.55
N GLY A 146 -19.30 10.81 8.16
CA GLY A 146 -19.41 11.52 9.44
C GLY A 146 -19.41 10.64 10.69
N TRP A 147 -19.24 9.32 10.58
CA TRP A 147 -19.26 8.42 11.75
C TRP A 147 -18.28 7.24 11.68
N LEU A 148 -17.95 6.74 10.49
CA LEU A 148 -17.06 5.58 10.34
C LEU A 148 -15.62 6.06 10.30
N GLN A 149 -14.88 5.86 11.40
CA GLN A 149 -13.47 6.23 11.48
C GLN A 149 -12.58 5.11 10.94
N VAL A 150 -11.65 5.47 10.06
CA VAL A 150 -10.66 4.56 9.47
C VAL A 150 -9.27 5.02 9.90
N ASP A 151 -8.52 4.11 10.51
CA ASP A 151 -7.13 4.33 10.90
C ASP A 151 -6.21 3.99 9.73
N LEU A 152 -5.49 5.00 9.22
CA LEU A 152 -4.57 4.88 8.10
C LEU A 152 -3.11 4.73 8.55
N ARG A 153 -2.80 4.81 9.85
CA ARG A 153 -1.41 4.67 10.35
C ARG A 153 -0.79 3.33 9.96
N PRO A 154 -1.44 2.16 10.16
CA PRO A 154 -0.85 0.88 9.79
C PRO A 154 -0.59 0.77 8.28
N PHE A 155 -1.48 1.35 7.48
CA PHE A 155 -1.33 1.41 6.02
C PHE A 155 -0.13 2.28 5.65
N ARG A 156 -0.06 3.51 6.18
CA ARG A 156 1.04 4.44 5.92
C ARG A 156 2.38 3.81 6.27
N ASP A 157 2.51 3.26 7.47
CA ASP A 157 3.77 2.71 7.96
C ASP A 157 4.20 1.50 7.11
N SER A 158 3.25 0.64 6.71
CA SER A 158 3.53 -0.49 5.81
C SER A 158 3.99 -0.03 4.42
N VAL A 159 3.33 0.96 3.83
CA VAL A 159 3.71 1.47 2.50
C VAL A 159 5.03 2.24 2.56
N MET A 160 5.32 2.93 3.66
CA MET A 160 6.63 3.56 3.88
C MET A 160 7.74 2.52 3.94
N SER A 161 7.55 1.44 4.71
CA SER A 161 8.51 0.32 4.76
C SER A 161 8.74 -0.27 3.37
N LEU A 162 7.67 -0.50 2.60
CA LEU A 162 7.81 -0.97 1.22
C LEU A 162 8.60 0.02 0.37
N ALA A 163 8.28 1.32 0.41
CA ALA A 163 9.00 2.33 -0.37
C ALA A 163 10.50 2.39 0.01
N ASP A 164 10.82 2.20 1.28
CA ASP A 164 12.20 2.11 1.74
C ASP A 164 12.87 0.84 1.19
N GLU A 165 12.25 -0.32 1.27
CA GLU A 165 12.78 -1.57 0.67
C GLU A 165 13.03 -1.45 -0.83
N TRP A 166 12.11 -0.83 -1.58
CA TRP A 166 12.30 -0.54 -3.00
C TRP A 166 13.49 0.40 -3.24
N SER A 167 13.67 1.40 -2.38
CA SER A 167 14.78 2.36 -2.50
C SER A 167 16.12 1.66 -2.29
N HIS A 168 16.24 0.86 -1.22
CA HIS A 168 17.44 0.06 -0.94
C HIS A 168 17.77 -0.89 -2.08
N MET A 169 16.77 -1.56 -2.63
CA MET A 169 16.95 -2.48 -3.75
C MET A 169 17.54 -1.79 -5.00
N PHE A 170 17.07 -0.59 -5.35
CA PHE A 170 17.63 0.16 -6.47
C PHE A 170 19.05 0.68 -6.19
N THR A 171 19.33 1.11 -4.96
CA THR A 171 20.67 1.56 -4.57
C THR A 171 21.66 0.42 -4.53
N ASP A 172 21.28 -0.73 -3.98
CA ASP A 172 22.12 -1.93 -3.97
C ASP A 172 22.47 -2.38 -5.38
N ARG A 173 21.49 -2.34 -6.30
CA ARG A 173 21.76 -2.69 -7.71
C ARG A 173 22.72 -1.71 -8.38
N LEU A 174 22.61 -0.41 -8.07
CA LEU A 174 23.55 0.60 -8.54
C LEU A 174 24.97 0.34 -8.02
N LEU A 175 25.09 -0.13 -6.79
CA LEU A 175 26.36 -0.41 -6.10
C LEU A 175 27.02 -1.75 -6.45
N GLN A 176 26.26 -2.73 -6.94
CA GLN A 176 26.81 -4.03 -7.38
C GLN A 176 27.38 -3.97 -8.81
N LYS A 177 26.85 -3.11 -9.67
CA LYS A 177 27.32 -2.95 -11.06
C LYS A 177 28.83 -2.59 -11.21
N PRO A 178 29.44 -1.79 -10.32
CA PRO A 178 30.87 -1.51 -10.34
C PRO A 178 31.78 -2.70 -10.04
N GLU A 179 31.31 -3.74 -9.34
CA GLU A 179 32.18 -4.86 -8.92
C GLU A 179 32.38 -5.90 -10.03
N ASP A 180 31.36 -6.15 -10.86
CA ASP A 180 31.48 -7.05 -12.03
C ASP A 180 32.35 -6.44 -13.14
N SER A 181 32.38 -5.11 -13.27
CA SER A 181 33.25 -4.41 -14.22
C SER A 181 34.73 -4.40 -13.81
N LEU A 182 35.03 -4.59 -12.52
CA LEU A 182 36.42 -4.64 -12.03
C LEU A 182 37.05 -6.04 -12.11
N GLN A 183 36.26 -7.11 -12.28
CA GLN A 183 36.77 -8.47 -12.45
C GLN A 183 36.99 -8.90 -13.91
N LYS A 184 36.64 -8.07 -14.90
CA LYS A 184 36.84 -8.40 -16.32
C LYS A 184 37.33 -7.21 -17.12
N VAL A 185 38.65 -7.00 -17.17
CA VAL A 185 39.43 -6.55 -18.35
C VAL A 185 40.90 -6.93 -18.02
N PRO A 186 41.70 -7.54 -18.92
CA PRO A 186 41.75 -7.21 -20.35
C PRO A 186 41.75 -8.40 -21.32
N LEU A 187 40.83 -8.36 -22.29
CA LEU A 187 41.18 -8.62 -23.68
C LEU A 187 40.46 -7.59 -24.55
N GLU A 188 41.26 -6.89 -25.33
CA GLU A 188 40.89 -5.84 -26.27
C GLU A 188 39.80 -6.33 -27.25
N THR A 189 38.72 -5.57 -27.40
CA THR A 189 38.15 -5.24 -28.72
C THR A 189 37.21 -4.05 -28.56
N GLU A 190 37.34 -3.11 -29.51
CA GLU A 190 36.58 -1.88 -29.60
C GLU A 190 35.07 -2.12 -29.77
N ASP A 191 34.31 -1.08 -29.43
CA ASP A 191 32.87 -0.87 -29.66
C ASP A 191 31.87 -1.59 -28.74
N GLN A 192 31.75 -1.13 -27.48
CA GLN A 192 30.48 -1.17 -26.74
C GLN A 192 30.26 0.14 -25.96
N PRO A 193 29.01 0.65 -25.85
CA PRO A 193 28.69 1.75 -24.95
C PRO A 193 28.77 1.25 -23.51
N GLU A 194 29.95 1.37 -22.90
CA GLU A 194 30.20 0.97 -21.52
C GLU A 194 29.32 1.80 -20.57
N SER A 195 28.21 1.23 -20.11
CA SER A 195 27.36 1.80 -19.04
C SER A 195 27.98 1.58 -17.64
N SER A 196 29.28 1.86 -17.51
CA SER A 196 29.97 1.91 -16.22
C SER A 196 29.85 3.33 -15.66
N PHE A 197 29.06 3.50 -14.60
CA PHE A 197 28.90 4.82 -13.99
C PHE A 197 30.17 5.16 -13.18
N PRO A 198 30.74 6.37 -13.36
CA PRO A 198 31.85 6.81 -12.52
C PRO A 198 31.49 6.72 -11.03
N LEU A 199 32.37 6.13 -10.22
CA LEU A 199 32.14 5.95 -8.78
C LEU A 199 31.88 7.27 -8.03
N THR A 200 32.46 8.37 -8.50
CA THR A 200 32.21 9.71 -7.97
C THR A 200 30.79 10.19 -8.24
N GLU A 201 30.23 9.87 -9.41
CA GLU A 201 28.84 10.21 -9.73
C GLU A 201 27.85 9.33 -8.99
N THR A 202 28.15 8.04 -8.77
CA THR A 202 27.31 7.15 -7.95
C THR A 202 27.31 7.57 -6.48
N LEU A 203 28.46 8.00 -5.94
CA LEU A 203 28.58 8.55 -4.59
C LEU A 203 27.78 9.86 -4.42
N LEU A 204 27.93 10.81 -5.35
CA LEU A 204 27.12 12.04 -5.38
C LEU A 204 25.62 11.74 -5.50
N LEU A 205 25.26 10.68 -6.23
CA LEU A 205 23.86 10.27 -6.34
C LEU A 205 23.31 9.75 -5.02
N LEU A 206 24.06 8.90 -4.32
CA LEU A 206 23.67 8.33 -3.04
C LEU A 206 23.57 9.42 -1.96
N GLU A 207 24.54 10.34 -1.93
CA GLU A 207 24.56 11.49 -1.03
C GLU A 207 23.38 12.44 -1.29
N SER A 208 23.12 12.78 -2.56
CA SER A 208 21.96 13.61 -2.93
C SER A 208 20.60 12.91 -2.78
N SER A 209 20.61 11.59 -2.59
CA SER A 209 19.41 10.78 -2.33
C SER A 209 19.26 10.43 -0.84
N GLY A 210 20.08 10.98 0.07
CA GLY A 210 19.93 10.78 1.51
C GLY A 210 20.01 9.31 1.94
N VAL A 211 20.66 8.46 1.15
CA VAL A 211 20.88 7.04 1.45
C VAL A 211 22.16 6.98 2.28
N GLU A 212 22.08 6.48 3.50
CA GLU A 212 23.28 6.30 4.33
C GLU A 212 24.23 5.31 3.65
N LEU A 213 25.43 5.79 3.32
CA LEU A 213 26.44 4.99 2.67
C LEU A 213 26.95 3.91 3.63
N PRO A 214 27.08 2.64 3.19
CA PRO A 214 27.74 1.61 3.98
C PRO A 214 29.14 2.07 4.42
N PRO A 215 29.61 1.72 5.63
CA PRO A 215 30.90 2.17 6.15
C PRO A 215 32.10 1.76 5.28
N SER A 216 31.98 0.71 4.46
CA SER A 216 32.98 0.31 3.47
C SER A 216 33.15 1.32 2.32
N MET A 217 32.12 2.08 1.98
CA MET A 217 32.15 3.10 0.92
C MET A 217 32.57 4.48 1.42
N ALA A 218 32.27 4.81 2.68
CA ALA A 218 32.70 6.06 3.30
C ALA A 218 34.24 6.21 3.35
N ALA A 219 34.96 5.10 3.42
CA ALA A 219 36.43 5.07 3.42
C ALA A 219 37.05 5.58 2.11
N HIS A 220 36.31 5.56 0.99
CA HIS A 220 36.78 5.99 -0.32
C HIS A 220 36.51 7.49 -0.63
N ILE A 221 35.84 8.22 0.27
CA ILE A 221 35.51 9.65 0.08
C ILE A 221 36.64 10.56 0.62
N HIS A 222 37.62 9.98 1.34
CA HIS A 222 38.71 10.73 1.99
C HIS A 222 40.11 10.47 1.41
N CYS A 223 40.24 9.93 0.20
CA CYS A 223 41.54 9.80 -0.48
C CYS A 223 41.46 10.24 -1.94
#